data_AF-A0A916M2D4-F1
#
_entry.id   AF-A0A916M2D4-F1
#
_cell.length_a   1.000
_cell.length_b   1.000
_cell.length_c   1.000
_cell.angle_alpha   90.00
_cell.angle_beta   90.00
_cell.angle_gamma   90.00
#
_symmetry.space_group_name_H-M   'P 1'
#
loop_
_entity.id
_entity.type
_entity.pdbx_description
1 polymer ?
#
loop_
_entity_poly.entity_id
_entity_poly.type
_entity_poly.pdbx_seq_one_letter_code
_entity_poly.pdbx_strand_id
1 'polypeptide(L)'
;MKLPPKYVRRLFFIRVGKGDAEQVRETILWGADPNWKTKKGRPALVKAVRQMIVEAGVVKALLDNGADAGATDELGQTALDHARRRLAKYEGRPRKPIPRSRSLSPGGELILPKWEWDHIDEMTREHPDYAEMYLDVRRKAAERVYDTRGNLERIVTLLENLQKKQTPPAS
;
A
#
# COMPACT_ATOMS: atom_id res chain seq x y z
N MET A 1 -18.94 -10.70 -13.18
CA MET A 1 -19.89 -9.56 -13.06
C MET A 1 -19.08 -8.25 -13.02
N LYS A 2 -19.27 -7.32 -13.97
CA LYS A 2 -18.56 -6.03 -13.95
C LYS A 2 -19.27 -5.07 -12.98
N LEU A 3 -18.57 -4.60 -11.94
CA LEU A 3 -19.12 -3.62 -11.00
C LEU A 3 -19.41 -2.29 -11.74
N PRO A 4 -20.53 -1.59 -11.47
CA PRO A 4 -20.77 -0.29 -12.07
C PRO A 4 -19.70 0.74 -11.66
N PRO A 5 -19.34 1.72 -12.53
CA PRO A 5 -18.19 2.61 -12.31
C PRO A 5 -18.19 3.36 -10.97
N LYS A 6 -19.37 3.78 -10.49
CA LYS A 6 -19.51 4.45 -9.19
C LYS A 6 -19.07 3.57 -8.00
N TYR A 7 -19.27 2.26 -8.09
CA TYR A 7 -18.85 1.31 -7.06
C TYR A 7 -17.36 1.00 -7.18
N VAL A 8 -16.83 0.85 -8.40
CA VAL A 8 -15.39 0.70 -8.65
C VAL A 8 -14.62 1.88 -8.06
N ARG A 9 -15.06 3.12 -8.32
CA ARG A 9 -14.46 4.34 -7.74
C ARG A 9 -14.50 4.36 -6.22
N ARG A 10 -15.64 4.00 -5.63
CA ARG A 10 -15.76 3.96 -4.16
C ARG A 10 -14.82 2.92 -3.56
N LEU A 11 -14.80 1.72 -4.13
CA LEU A 11 -13.97 0.61 -3.69
C LEU A 11 -12.48 0.93 -3.83
N PHE A 12 -12.08 1.54 -4.95
CA PHE A 12 -10.72 1.99 -5.19
C PHE A 12 -10.20 2.89 -4.06
N PHE A 13 -10.93 3.94 -3.69
CA PHE A 13 -10.49 4.83 -2.62
C PHE A 13 -10.51 4.19 -1.22
N ILE A 14 -11.37 3.19 -0.99
CA ILE A 14 -11.33 2.39 0.25
C ILE A 14 -10.05 1.58 0.29
N ARG A 15 -9.67 0.91 -0.81
CA ARG A 15 -8.46 0.09 -0.93
C ARG A 15 -7.18 0.92 -0.83
N VAL A 16 -7.12 2.07 -1.50
CA VAL A 16 -6.05 3.07 -1.33
C VAL A 16 -5.95 3.53 0.14
N GLY A 17 -7.09 3.71 0.81
CA GLY A 17 -7.16 4.10 2.22
C GLY A 17 -6.66 3.02 3.19
N LYS A 18 -6.87 1.75 2.86
CA LYS A 18 -6.48 0.59 3.69
C LYS A 18 -4.99 0.21 3.57
N GLY A 19 -4.27 0.74 2.59
CA GLY A 19 -2.86 0.39 2.39
C GLY A 19 -2.63 -0.95 1.69
N ASP A 20 -3.62 -1.47 0.97
CA ASP A 20 -3.52 -2.77 0.29
C ASP A 20 -3.16 -2.60 -1.18
N ALA A 21 -1.88 -2.77 -1.50
CA ALA A 21 -1.36 -2.55 -2.86
C ALA A 21 -1.89 -3.54 -3.89
N GLU A 22 -2.15 -4.80 -3.49
CA GLU A 22 -2.70 -5.83 -4.40
C GLU A 22 -4.13 -5.51 -4.75
N GLN A 23 -4.95 -5.20 -3.75
CA GLN A 23 -6.33 -4.81 -3.99
C GLN A 23 -6.42 -3.51 -4.80
N VAL A 24 -5.48 -2.57 -4.62
CA VAL A 24 -5.40 -1.37 -5.48
C VAL A 24 -5.14 -1.77 -6.94
N ARG A 25 -4.15 -2.63 -7.21
CA ARG A 25 -3.87 -3.14 -8.56
C ARG A 25 -5.09 -3.84 -9.17
N GLU A 26 -5.72 -4.72 -8.41
CA GLU A 26 -6.93 -5.43 -8.84
C GLU A 26 -8.06 -4.46 -9.21
N THR A 27 -8.28 -3.40 -8.42
CA THR A 27 -9.34 -2.44 -8.75
C THR A 27 -9.02 -1.62 -10.00
N ILE A 28 -7.73 -1.35 -10.25
CA ILE A 28 -7.28 -0.71 -11.50
C ILE A 28 -7.57 -1.64 -12.69
N LEU A 29 -7.32 -2.94 -12.56
CA LEU A 29 -7.72 -3.93 -13.58
C LEU A 29 -9.22 -3.97 -13.82
N TRP A 30 -10.04 -3.64 -12.81
CA TRP A 30 -11.50 -3.50 -12.96
C TRP A 30 -11.93 -2.17 -13.58
N GLY A 31 -10.99 -1.33 -14.02
CA GLY A 31 -11.25 -0.04 -14.67
C GLY A 31 -11.23 1.16 -13.73
N ALA A 32 -10.62 1.04 -12.54
CA ALA A 32 -10.34 2.23 -11.74
C ALA A 32 -9.22 3.06 -12.37
N ASP A 33 -9.46 4.35 -12.53
CA ASP A 33 -8.44 5.29 -12.99
C ASP A 33 -7.54 5.71 -11.79
N PRO A 34 -6.22 5.46 -11.86
CA PRO A 34 -5.28 5.84 -10.80
C PRO A 34 -5.17 7.36 -10.60
N ASN A 35 -5.66 8.18 -11.55
CA ASN A 35 -5.69 9.64 -11.47
C ASN A 35 -7.01 10.19 -10.93
N TRP A 36 -7.97 9.34 -10.55
CA TRP A 36 -9.19 9.81 -9.93
C TRP A 36 -8.92 10.66 -8.69
N LYS A 37 -9.72 11.71 -8.56
CA LYS A 37 -9.75 12.58 -7.39
C LYS A 37 -10.83 12.14 -6.41
N THR A 38 -10.56 12.26 -5.12
CA THR A 38 -11.57 12.09 -4.07
C THR A 38 -12.64 13.18 -4.16
N LYS A 39 -13.71 13.08 -3.34
CA LYS A 39 -14.72 14.17 -3.23
C LYS A 39 -14.14 15.52 -2.78
N LYS A 40 -12.96 15.53 -2.16
CA LYS A 40 -12.24 16.73 -1.71
C LYS A 40 -11.12 17.13 -2.67
N GLY A 41 -11.30 16.89 -3.97
CA GLY A 41 -10.32 17.24 -5.02
C GLY A 41 -8.96 16.53 -4.98
N ARG A 42 -8.66 15.71 -3.97
CA ARG A 42 -7.33 15.09 -3.81
C ARG A 42 -7.08 13.97 -4.82
N PRO A 43 -5.98 13.99 -5.58
CA PRO A 43 -5.55 12.85 -6.39
C PRO A 43 -5.37 11.58 -5.53
N ALA A 44 -5.52 10.40 -6.13
CA ALA A 44 -5.35 9.12 -5.43
C ALA A 44 -3.98 9.00 -4.75
N LEU A 45 -2.92 9.50 -5.42
CA LEU A 45 -1.56 9.50 -4.91
C LEU A 45 -1.42 10.34 -3.63
N VAL A 46 -2.00 11.55 -3.60
CA VAL A 46 -2.07 12.40 -2.39
C VAL A 46 -2.88 11.71 -1.29
N LYS A 47 -4.02 11.09 -1.63
CA LYS A 47 -4.85 10.35 -0.67
C LYS A 47 -4.05 9.22 -0.01
N ALA A 48 -3.25 8.46 -0.76
CA ALA A 48 -2.41 7.37 -0.24
C ALA A 48 -1.42 7.87 0.83
N VAL A 49 -0.69 8.95 0.53
CA VAL A 49 0.32 9.53 1.43
C VAL A 49 -0.30 10.16 2.68
N ARG A 50 -1.54 10.64 2.60
CA ARG A 50 -2.26 11.27 3.72
C ARG A 50 -2.96 10.30 4.67
N GLN A 51 -2.84 8.98 4.47
CA GLN A 51 -3.43 8.01 5.40
C GLN A 51 -2.67 7.91 6.71
N MET A 52 -3.36 7.55 7.80
CA MET A 52 -2.70 7.36 9.09
C MET A 52 -1.61 6.30 8.97
N ILE A 53 -1.96 5.15 8.40
CA ILE A 53 -1.07 4.08 8.00
C ILE A 53 -0.70 4.32 6.53
N VAL A 54 0.56 4.64 6.28
CA VAL A 54 1.08 4.91 4.94
C VAL A 54 1.89 3.71 4.48
N GLU A 55 1.59 3.22 3.28
CA GLU A 55 2.23 2.05 2.69
C GLU A 55 2.88 2.43 1.36
N ALA A 56 4.20 2.28 1.26
CA ALA A 56 4.94 2.60 0.04
C ALA A 56 4.49 1.73 -1.14
N GLY A 57 4.04 0.49 -0.86
CA GLY A 57 3.50 -0.41 -1.88
C GLY A 57 2.28 0.14 -2.61
N VAL A 58 1.39 0.87 -1.93
CA VAL A 58 0.22 1.50 -2.59
C VAL A 58 0.66 2.64 -3.49
N VAL A 59 1.60 3.47 -3.03
CA VAL A 59 2.15 4.56 -3.85
C VAL A 59 2.83 4.00 -5.09
N LYS A 60 3.67 2.96 -4.92
CA LYS A 60 4.31 2.27 -6.04
C LYS A 60 3.27 1.68 -7.00
N ALA A 61 2.25 1.00 -6.50
CA ALA A 61 1.19 0.42 -7.34
C ALA A 61 0.46 1.47 -8.17
N LEU A 62 0.14 2.63 -7.59
CA LEU A 62 -0.48 3.73 -8.32
C LEU A 62 0.45 4.28 -9.42
N LEU A 63 1.73 4.50 -9.09
CA LEU A 63 2.74 5.02 -10.02
C LEU A 63 3.01 4.05 -11.18
N ASP A 64 3.19 2.76 -10.87
CA ASP A 64 3.39 1.70 -11.86
C ASP A 64 2.22 1.60 -12.86
N ASN A 65 1.03 2.05 -12.46
CA ASN A 65 -0.17 2.07 -13.31
C ASN A 65 -0.47 3.45 -13.92
N GLY A 66 0.47 4.40 -13.89
CA GLY A 66 0.34 5.69 -14.57
C GLY A 66 -0.35 6.80 -13.76
N ALA A 67 -0.33 6.72 -12.42
CA ALA A 67 -0.68 7.88 -11.60
C ALA A 67 0.29 9.04 -11.83
N ASP A 68 -0.26 10.23 -12.04
CA ASP A 68 0.48 11.48 -12.17
C ASP A 68 1.11 11.86 -10.82
N ALA A 69 2.45 11.80 -10.76
CA ALA A 69 3.23 12.16 -9.59
C ALA A 69 3.23 13.68 -9.31
N GLY A 70 2.97 14.51 -10.33
CA GLY A 70 2.90 15.96 -10.23
C GLY A 70 1.52 16.50 -9.86
N ALA A 71 0.49 15.65 -9.82
CA ALA A 71 -0.87 16.08 -9.51
C ALA A 71 -0.98 16.69 -8.09
N THR A 72 -1.53 17.89 -8.01
CA THR A 72 -1.73 18.63 -6.77
C THR A 72 -3.13 18.45 -6.20
N ASP A 73 -3.26 18.54 -4.87
CA ASP A 73 -4.55 18.68 -4.22
C ASP A 73 -5.01 20.16 -4.15
N GLU A 74 -6.15 20.39 -3.49
CA GLU A 74 -6.75 21.72 -3.33
C GLU A 74 -5.84 22.74 -2.60
N LEU A 75 -4.78 22.29 -1.94
CA LEU A 75 -3.78 23.15 -1.29
C LEU A 75 -2.58 23.44 -2.19
N GLY A 76 -2.61 23.00 -3.45
CA GLY A 76 -1.47 23.10 -4.36
C GLY A 76 -0.32 22.14 -4.01
N GLN A 77 -0.58 21.12 -3.18
CA GLN A 77 0.46 20.21 -2.69
C GLN A 77 0.46 18.88 -3.44
N THR A 78 1.64 18.43 -3.85
CA THR A 78 1.87 17.12 -4.46
C THR A 78 1.93 16.01 -3.40
N ALA A 79 1.95 14.76 -3.86
CA ALA A 79 2.21 13.63 -2.98
C ALA A 79 3.59 13.71 -2.31
N LEU A 80 4.60 14.24 -3.00
CA LEU A 80 5.96 14.42 -2.47
C LEU A 80 5.99 15.48 -1.36
N ASP A 81 5.30 16.60 -1.54
CA ASP A 81 5.22 17.67 -0.52
C ASP A 81 4.61 17.15 0.79
N HIS A 82 3.54 16.37 0.67
CA HIS A 82 2.93 15.71 1.82
C HIS A 82 3.86 14.69 2.49
N ALA A 83 4.59 13.90 1.69
CA ALA A 83 5.52 12.89 2.21
C ALA A 83 6.67 13.54 2.99
N ARG A 84 7.32 14.56 2.41
CA ARG A 84 8.40 15.33 3.07
C ARG A 84 7.94 15.99 4.36
N ARG A 85 6.81 16.71 4.32
CA ARG A 85 6.26 17.37 5.53
C ARG A 85 5.93 16.37 6.64
N ARG A 86 5.47 15.17 6.30
CA ARG A 86 5.23 14.12 7.29
C ARG A 86 6.53 13.53 7.81
N LEU A 87 7.49 13.25 6.92
CA LEU A 87 8.78 12.68 7.27
C LEU A 87 9.56 13.59 8.23
N ALA A 88 9.51 14.91 8.02
CA ALA A 88 10.11 15.92 8.88
C ALA A 88 9.65 15.81 10.36
N LYS A 89 8.43 15.31 10.62
CA LYS A 89 7.94 15.09 12.00
C LYS A 89 8.71 13.98 12.74
N TYR A 90 9.39 13.11 12.01
CA TYR A 90 10.17 11.98 12.53
C TYR A 90 11.68 12.28 12.56
N GLU A 91 12.12 13.39 11.99
CA GLU A 91 13.51 13.85 12.11
C GLU A 91 13.84 14.12 13.58
N GLY A 92 15.06 13.78 14.00
CA GLY A 92 15.49 13.88 15.39
C GLY A 92 14.88 12.86 16.37
N ARG A 93 13.90 12.04 15.95
CA ARG A 93 13.34 10.97 16.81
C ARG A 93 14.16 9.68 16.70
N PRO A 94 14.45 8.99 17.81
CA PRO A 94 15.12 7.69 17.78
C PRO A 94 14.23 6.66 17.07
N ARG A 95 14.86 5.80 16.23
CA ARG A 95 14.16 4.69 15.60
C ARG A 95 13.90 3.61 16.64
N LYS A 96 12.63 3.30 16.89
CA LYS A 96 12.26 2.14 17.72
C LYS A 96 12.33 0.87 16.85
N PRO A 97 12.87 -0.24 17.38
CA PRO A 97 12.75 -1.54 16.72
C PRO A 97 11.27 -1.85 16.49
N ILE A 98 10.94 -2.31 15.30
CA ILE A 98 9.58 -2.72 14.99
C ILE A 98 9.44 -4.17 15.47
N PRO A 99 8.58 -4.45 16.47
CA PRO A 99 8.44 -5.80 16.97
C PRO A 99 7.86 -6.70 15.88
N ARG A 100 8.41 -7.91 15.75
CA ARG A 100 7.83 -8.95 14.90
C ARG A 100 6.50 -9.41 15.49
N SER A 101 5.60 -9.87 14.62
CA SER A 101 4.34 -10.46 15.07
C SER A 101 4.60 -11.71 15.90
N ARG A 102 3.77 -11.91 16.93
CA ARG A 102 3.79 -13.14 17.75
C ARG A 102 3.34 -14.37 16.96
N SER A 103 2.70 -14.17 15.82
CA SER A 103 2.30 -15.22 14.88
C SER A 103 3.43 -15.63 13.93
N LEU A 104 4.65 -15.11 14.10
CA LEU A 104 5.82 -15.50 13.32
C LEU A 104 6.96 -15.99 14.20
N SER A 105 7.60 -17.07 13.77
CA SER A 105 8.85 -17.55 14.35
C SER A 105 10.01 -16.61 13.99
N PRO A 106 11.17 -16.72 14.67
CA PRO A 106 12.39 -16.03 14.25
C PRO A 106 12.82 -16.33 12.80
N GLY A 107 12.46 -17.50 12.26
CA GLY A 107 12.70 -17.89 10.87
C GLY A 107 11.67 -17.33 9.87
N GLY A 108 10.61 -16.67 10.33
CA GLY A 108 9.53 -16.16 9.47
C GLY A 108 8.44 -17.20 9.14
N GLU A 109 8.39 -18.31 9.89
CA GLU A 109 7.34 -19.32 9.75
C GLU A 109 6.12 -18.93 10.58
N LEU A 110 4.93 -19.30 10.10
CA LEU A 110 3.69 -19.04 10.83
C LEU A 110 3.62 -19.89 12.10
N ILE A 111 3.34 -19.22 13.23
CA ILE A 111 3.02 -19.88 14.50
C ILE A 111 1.50 -19.91 14.64
N LEU A 112 0.92 -21.07 14.38
CA LEU A 112 -0.52 -21.31 14.47
C LEU A 112 -0.85 -22.37 15.52
N PRO A 113 -2.02 -22.30 16.18
CA PRO A 113 -2.48 -23.35 17.08
C PRO A 113 -2.76 -24.64 16.32
N LYS A 114 -2.66 -25.78 17.01
CA LYS A 114 -2.83 -27.11 16.40
C LYS A 114 -4.11 -27.26 15.59
N TRP A 115 -5.25 -26.80 16.12
CA TRP A 115 -6.55 -26.90 15.43
C TRP A 115 -6.57 -26.16 14.09
N GLU A 116 -5.81 -25.07 13.95
CA GLU A 116 -5.72 -24.29 12.71
C GLU A 116 -4.88 -25.06 11.69
N TRP A 117 -3.80 -25.72 12.13
CA TRP A 117 -3.04 -26.65 11.28
C TRP A 117 -3.85 -27.87 10.83
N ASP A 118 -4.59 -28.50 11.75
CA ASP A 118 -5.44 -29.65 11.42
C ASP A 118 -6.48 -29.26 10.33
N HIS A 119 -7.05 -28.06 10.43
CA HIS A 119 -7.95 -27.52 9.40
C HIS A 119 -7.23 -27.22 8.08
N ILE A 120 -6.01 -26.69 8.10
CA ILE A 120 -5.20 -26.46 6.90
C ILE A 120 -4.86 -27.77 6.20
N ASP A 121 -4.55 -28.83 6.95
CA ASP A 121 -4.28 -30.15 6.39
C ASP A 121 -5.52 -30.74 5.70
N GLU A 122 -6.70 -30.59 6.30
CA GLU A 122 -7.98 -30.95 5.68
C GLU A 122 -8.22 -30.15 4.39
N MET A 123 -8.12 -28.82 4.45
CA MET A 123 -8.24 -27.95 3.28
C MET A 123 -7.24 -28.30 2.18
N THR A 124 -6.00 -28.67 2.52
CA THR A 124 -4.97 -29.02 1.54
C THR A 124 -5.32 -30.30 0.77
N ARG A 125 -6.02 -31.25 1.42
CA ARG A 125 -6.47 -32.49 0.78
C ARG A 125 -7.66 -32.27 -0.15
N GLU A 126 -8.60 -31.39 0.22
CA GLU A 126 -9.83 -31.17 -0.54
C GLU A 126 -9.70 -30.05 -1.59
N HIS A 127 -9.01 -28.97 -1.22
CA HIS A 127 -8.95 -27.69 -1.93
C HIS A 127 -7.54 -27.05 -1.82
N PRO A 128 -6.50 -27.62 -2.46
CA PRO A 128 -5.11 -27.18 -2.31
C PRO A 128 -4.89 -25.70 -2.65
N ASP A 129 -5.51 -25.20 -3.72
CA ASP A 129 -5.41 -23.78 -4.11
C ASP A 129 -5.97 -22.84 -3.02
N TYR A 130 -7.04 -23.28 -2.34
CA TYR A 130 -7.65 -22.50 -1.26
C TYR A 130 -6.77 -22.52 0.00
N ALA A 131 -6.16 -23.66 0.32
CA ALA A 131 -5.24 -23.79 1.44
C ALA A 131 -3.99 -22.90 1.23
N GLU A 132 -3.44 -22.87 0.01
CA GLU A 132 -2.33 -21.98 -0.34
C GLU A 132 -2.74 -20.51 -0.18
N MET A 133 -3.90 -20.11 -0.74
CA MET A 133 -4.43 -18.76 -0.58
C MET A 133 -4.63 -18.39 0.91
N TYR A 134 -5.17 -19.30 1.72
CA TYR A 134 -5.37 -19.10 3.16
C TYR A 134 -4.03 -18.82 3.87
N LEU A 135 -3.01 -19.66 3.62
CA LEU A 135 -1.68 -19.51 4.19
C LEU A 135 -1.01 -18.21 3.76
N ASP A 136 -1.14 -17.80 2.49
CA ASP A 136 -0.63 -16.53 1.99
C ASP A 136 -1.28 -15.34 2.71
N VAL A 137 -2.61 -15.33 2.84
CA VAL A 137 -3.33 -14.28 3.57
C VAL A 137 -2.90 -14.25 5.04
N ARG A 138 -2.76 -15.43 5.67
CA ARG A 138 -2.34 -15.54 7.07
C ARG A 138 -0.93 -15.00 7.29
N ARG A 139 -0.01 -15.35 6.38
CA ARG A 139 1.38 -14.87 6.34
C ARG A 139 1.43 -13.36 6.15
N LYS A 140 0.76 -12.82 5.13
CA LYS A 140 0.68 -11.38 4.86
C LYS A 140 0.18 -10.60 6.07
N ALA A 141 -0.82 -11.13 6.79
CA ALA A 141 -1.31 -10.52 8.02
C ALA A 141 -0.28 -10.53 9.15
N ALA A 142 0.46 -11.64 9.31
CA ALA A 142 1.47 -11.78 10.35
C ALA A 142 2.75 -10.97 10.06
N GLU A 143 3.13 -10.84 8.80
CA GLU A 143 4.30 -10.07 8.34
C GLU A 143 4.03 -8.57 8.27
N ARG A 144 2.78 -8.13 8.53
CA ARG A 144 2.39 -6.74 8.42
C ARG A 144 3.14 -5.87 9.42
N VAL A 145 4.08 -5.09 8.91
CA VAL A 145 4.91 -4.17 9.68
C VAL A 145 4.46 -2.73 9.45
N TYR A 146 3.96 -2.09 10.50
CA TYR A 146 3.53 -0.69 10.45
C TYR A 146 4.71 0.27 10.64
N ASP A 147 5.53 0.40 9.61
CA ASP A 147 6.68 1.31 9.59
C ASP A 147 6.34 2.63 8.90
N THR A 148 5.67 3.54 9.60
CA THR A 148 5.30 4.84 9.00
C THR A 148 6.52 5.62 8.52
N ARG A 149 7.61 5.64 9.30
CA ARG A 149 8.81 6.41 8.96
C ARG A 149 9.51 5.82 7.74
N GLY A 150 9.81 4.52 7.74
CA GLY A 150 10.48 3.88 6.60
C GLY A 150 9.60 3.84 5.35
N ASN A 151 8.27 3.74 5.48
CA ASN A 151 7.37 3.91 4.33
C ASN A 151 7.44 5.32 3.75
N LEU A 152 7.48 6.37 4.58
CA LEU A 152 7.65 7.75 4.11
C LEU A 152 9.00 7.96 3.41
N GLU A 153 10.09 7.42 3.97
CA GLU A 153 11.42 7.47 3.35
C GLU A 153 11.41 6.83 1.95
N ARG A 154 10.86 5.61 1.83
CA ARG A 154 10.71 4.92 0.54
C ARG A 154 9.86 5.72 -0.45
N ILE A 155 8.76 6.32 0.01
CA ILE A 155 7.88 7.15 -0.83
C ILE A 155 8.60 8.39 -1.34
N VAL A 156 9.32 9.11 -0.46
CA VAL A 156 10.11 10.29 -0.84
C VAL A 156 11.13 9.89 -1.91
N THR A 157 11.91 8.84 -1.67
CA THR A 157 12.89 8.35 -2.64
C THR A 157 12.25 7.98 -3.98
N LEU A 158 11.11 7.25 -3.97
CA LEU A 158 10.38 6.87 -5.18
C LEU A 158 9.96 8.10 -6.01
N LEU A 159 9.35 9.10 -5.36
CA LEU A 159 8.82 10.28 -6.03
C LEU A 159 9.94 11.22 -6.50
N GLU A 160 11.01 11.39 -5.72
CA GLU A 160 12.19 12.17 -6.13
C GLU A 160 12.89 11.56 -7.34
N ASN A 161 13.03 10.23 -7.38
CA ASN A 161 13.62 9.54 -8.52
C ASN A 161 12.77 9.71 -9.79
N LEU A 162 11.44 9.77 -9.66
CA LEU A 162 10.56 10.06 -10.80
C LEU A 162 10.69 11.50 -11.28
N GLN A 163 10.77 12.48 -10.37
CA GLN A 163 11.00 13.88 -10.76
C GLN A 163 12.33 14.05 -11.50
N LYS A 164 13.41 13.46 -11.00
CA LYS A 164 14.73 13.51 -11.65
C LYS A 164 14.72 12.92 -13.06
N LYS A 165 13.94 11.86 -13.31
CA LYS A 165 13.80 11.27 -14.65
C LYS A 165 13.01 12.15 -15.62
N GLN A 166 12.15 13.03 -15.11
CA GLN A 166 11.32 13.92 -15.92
C GLN A 166 12.04 15.24 -16.25
N THR A 167 13.11 15.59 -15.53
CA THR A 167 13.96 16.75 -15.85
C THR A 167 15.04 16.34 -16.86
N PRO A 168 15.03 16.84 -18.11
CA PRO A 168 16.13 16.59 -19.04
C PRO A 168 17.45 17.18 -18.49
N PRO A 169 18.61 16.59 -18.81
CA PRO A 169 19.89 17.20 -18.44
C PRO A 169 19.95 18.60 -19.05
N ALA A 170 20.28 19.60 -18.22
CA ALA A 170 20.50 20.97 -18.66
C ALA A 170 21.51 20.93 -19.82
N SER A 171 21.06 21.35 -21.01
CA SER A 171 21.88 21.47 -22.22
C SER A 171 22.78 22.70 -22.12
#